data_AF-A0A7W9A2I7-F1
#
_entry.id   AF-A0A7W9A2I7-F1
#
_cell.length_a   1.000
_cell.length_b   1.000
_cell.length_c   1.000
_cell.angle_alpha   90.00
_cell.angle_beta   90.00
_cell.angle_gamma   90.00
#
_symmetry.space_group_name_H-M   'P 1'
#
loop_
_entity.id
_entity.type
_entity.pdbx_description
1 polymer ?
#
loop_
_entity_poly.entity_id
_entity_poly.type
_entity_poly.pdbx_seq_one_letter_code
_entity_poly.pdbx_strand_id
1 'polypeptide(L)' 'MEPIKSTDGIIDFCLAPLSLDGGSESEREVRRRMTHVIRTLQAKLAGPVAVDFSNMPSQVINEAAHGYE' A
#
# COMPACT_ATOMS: atom_id res chain seq x y z
N MET A 1 9.26 14.08 -2.45
CA MET A 1 8.49 13.24 -1.51
C MET A 1 9.51 12.31 -0.87
N GLU A 2 9.71 12.38 0.44
CA GLU A 2 10.68 11.51 1.12
C GLU A 2 10.22 10.04 1.04
N PRO A 3 11.13 9.08 0.79
CA PRO A 3 10.75 7.67 0.72
C PRO A 3 10.24 7.19 2.08
N ILE A 4 9.06 6.58 2.08
CA ILE A 4 8.46 5.96 3.26
C ILE A 4 9.29 4.72 3.62
N LYS A 5 10.04 4.79 4.73
CA LYS A 5 10.92 3.70 5.19
C LYS A 5 10.43 3.00 6.45
N SER A 6 9.63 3.67 7.27
CA SER A 6 9.12 3.08 8.51
C SER A 6 7.99 2.09 8.22
N THR A 7 7.95 0.99 8.97
CA THR A 7 6.85 0.01 8.87
C THR A 7 5.49 0.68 9.05
N ASP A 8 5.36 1.57 10.03
CA ASP A 8 4.09 2.25 10.31
C ASP A 8 3.68 3.17 9.15
N GLY A 9 4.63 3.91 8.56
CA GLY A 9 4.34 4.75 7.40
C GLY A 9 3.92 3.94 6.18
N ILE A 10 4.51 2.75 5.96
CA ILE A 10 4.09 1.84 4.88
C ILE A 10 2.65 1.38 5.11
N ILE A 11 2.33 0.98 6.35
CA ILE A 11 0.98 0.53 6.72
C ILE A 11 -0.03 1.67 6.53
N ASP A 12 0.27 2.87 7.03
CA ASP A 12 -0.61 4.04 6.89
C ASP A 12 -0.87 4.36 5.42
N PHE A 13 0.16 4.33 4.58
CA PHE A 13 0.02 4.53 3.13
C PHE A 13 -0.90 3.47 2.49
N CYS A 14 -0.72 2.19 2.84
CA CYS A 14 -1.53 1.11 2.30
C CYS A 14 -2.99 1.15 2.78
N LEU A 15 -3.24 1.61 4.01
CA LEU A 15 -4.60 1.64 4.59
C LEU A 15 -5.37 2.92 4.27
N ALA A 16 -4.69 4.02 3.92
CA ALA A 16 -5.33 5.31 3.63
C ALA A 16 -6.47 5.25 2.60
N PRO A 17 -6.37 4.51 1.47
CA PRO A 17 -7.44 4.45 0.47
C PRO A 17 -8.69 3.70 0.93
N LEU A 18 -8.61 2.90 1.99
CA LEU A 18 -9.69 2.01 2.43
C LEU A 18 -10.69 2.69 3.36
N SER A 19 -10.45 3.95 3.75
CA SER A 19 -11.32 4.75 4.64
C SER A 19 -11.80 3.95 5.87
N LEU A 20 -10.88 3.21 6.51
CA LEU A 20 -11.21 2.35 7.65
C LEU A 20 -11.63 3.19 8.85
N ASP A 21 -12.58 2.68 9.62
CA ASP A 21 -13.01 3.31 10.86
C ASP A 21 -11.91 3.17 11.94
N GLY A 22 -11.33 4.31 12.29
CA GLY A 22 -10.19 4.41 13.18
C GLY A 22 -10.53 3.98 14.60
N GLY A 23 -9.67 3.15 15.19
CA GLY A 23 -9.83 2.64 16.54
C GLY A 23 -10.69 1.39 16.67
N SER A 24 -11.26 0.86 15.58
CA SER A 24 -11.97 -0.41 15.57
C SER A 24 -11.03 -1.59 15.87
N GLU A 25 -11.57 -2.70 16.41
CA GLU A 25 -10.77 -3.92 16.59
C GLU A 25 -10.24 -4.47 15.27
N SER A 26 -11.02 -4.32 14.20
CA SER A 26 -10.64 -4.76 12.85
C SER A 26 -9.39 -4.01 12.35
N GLU A 27 -9.33 -2.69 12.52
CA GLU A 27 -8.18 -1.88 12.14
C GLU A 27 -6.95 -2.27 12.95
N ARG A 28 -7.10 -2.43 14.27
CA ARG A 28 -6.01 -2.84 15.18
C ARG A 28 -5.42 -4.19 14.79
N GLU A 29 -6.27 -5.17 14.48
CA GLU A 29 -5.82 -6.50 14.08
C GLU A 29 -5.14 -6.50 12.71
N VAL A 30 -5.66 -5.73 11.74
CA VAL A 30 -5.01 -5.53 10.43
C VAL A 30 -3.63 -4.92 10.61
N ARG A 31 -3.50 -3.83 11.38
CA ARG A 31 -2.21 -3.19 11.68
C ARG A 31 -1.25 -4.18 12.32
N ARG A 32 -1.69 -4.95 13.32
CA ARG A 32 -0.84 -5.96 13.98
C ARG A 32 -0.30 -7.01 13.00
N ARG A 33 -1.17 -7.55 12.14
CA ARG A 33 -0.79 -8.57 11.15
C ARG A 33 0.16 -7.99 10.09
N MET A 34 -0.13 -6.81 9.58
CA MET A 34 0.73 -6.15 8.59
C MET A 34 2.11 -5.83 9.16
N THR A 35 2.18 -5.34 10.41
CA THR A 35 3.45 -5.10 11.09
C THR A 35 4.30 -6.36 11.17
N HIS A 36 3.69 -7.50 11.52
CA HIS A 36 4.40 -8.78 11.54
C HIS A 36 4.94 -9.13 10.16
N VAL A 37 4.08 -9.14 9.14
CA VAL A 37 4.46 -9.54 7.77
C VAL A 37 5.56 -8.63 7.20
N ILE A 38 5.42 -7.31 7.31
CA ILE A 38 6.39 -6.36 6.75
C ILE A 38 7.74 -6.50 7.44
N ARG A 39 7.79 -6.59 8.77
CA ARG A 39 9.05 -6.77 9.49
C ARG A 39 9.72 -8.10 9.16
N THR A 40 8.95 -9.17 9.07
CA THR A 40 9.47 -10.48 8.67
C THR A 40 10.01 -10.46 7.24
N LEU A 41 9.32 -9.79 6.32
CA LEU A 41 9.79 -9.63 4.94
C LEU A 41 11.10 -8.81 4.92
N GLN A 42 11.12 -7.66 5.58
CA GLN A 42 12.31 -6.80 5.67
C GLN A 42 13.52 -7.52 6.27
N ALA A 43 13.31 -8.36 7.28
CA ALA A 43 14.38 -9.16 7.88
C ALA A 43 14.93 -10.26 6.94
N LYS A 44 14.10 -10.75 6.00
CA LYS A 44 14.49 -11.78 5.03
C LYS A 44 15.05 -11.21 3.73
N LEU A 45 14.75 -9.95 3.41
CA LEU A 45 15.26 -9.31 2.21
C LEU A 45 16.75 -9.01 2.35
N ALA A 46 17.55 -9.55 1.43
CA ALA A 46 18.99 -9.30 1.37
C ALA A 46 19.34 -7.87 0.90
N GLY A 47 18.37 -7.14 0.35
CA GLY A 47 18.54 -5.78 -0.14
C GLY A 47 17.25 -5.22 -0.76
N PRO A 48 17.29 -3.98 -1.29
CA PRO A 48 16.16 -3.38 -1.98
C PRO A 48 15.74 -4.22 -3.19
N VAL A 49 14.44 -4.55 -3.29
CA VAL A 49 13.89 -5.25 -4.45
C VAL A 49 13.44 -4.22 -5.48
N ALA A 50 14.06 -4.23 -6.66
CA ALA A 50 13.54 -3.47 -7.79
C ALA A 50 12.23 -4.10 -8.25
N VAL A 51 11.15 -3.33 -8.24
CA VAL A 51 9.86 -3.75 -8.78
C VAL A 51 9.83 -3.35 -10.26
N ASP A 52 9.73 -4.33 -11.14
CA ASP A 52 9.57 -4.08 -12.57
C ASP A 52 8.11 -3.78 -12.90
N PHE A 53 7.84 -2.54 -13.30
CA PHE A 53 6.52 -2.07 -13.70
C PHE A 53 6.30 -2.16 -15.22
N SER A 54 7.25 -2.69 -15.99
CA SER A 54 7.17 -2.74 -17.46
C SER A 54 5.95 -3.51 -17.97
N ASN A 55 5.43 -4.44 -17.17
CA ASN A 55 4.25 -5.25 -17.48
C ASN A 55 2.98 -4.80 -16.73
N MET A 56 3.03 -3.70 -15.97
CA MET A 56 1.85 -3.21 -15.25
C MET A 56 0.86 -2.60 -16.26
N PRO A 57 -0.38 -3.11 -16.36
CA PRO A 57 -1.37 -2.55 -17.26
C PRO A 57 -1.68 -1.11 -16.84
N SER A 58 -1.59 -0.17 -17.78
CA SER A 58 -1.97 1.21 -17.52
C SER A 58 -3.48 1.28 -17.25
N GLN A 59 -3.86 1.86 -16.12
CA GLN A 59 -5.25 2.27 -15.92
C GLN A 59 -5.46 3.55 -16.73
N VAL A 60 -6.03 3.40 -17.93
CA VAL A 60 -6.47 4.54 -18.74
C VAL A 60 -7.82 4.99 -18.20
N ILE A 61 -7.95 6.26 -17.83
CA ILE A 61 -9.27 6.84 -17.54
C ILE A 61 -10.07 6.70 -18.84
N ASN A 62 -11.16 5.94 -18.79
CA ASN A 62 -12.04 5.79 -19.94
C ASN A 62 -12.80 7.11 -20.12
N GLU A 63 -12.23 8.03 -20.91
CA GLU A 63 -12.84 9.35 -21.16
C GLU A 63 -14.24 9.23 -21.79
N ALA A 64 -14.51 8.17 -22.56
CA ALA A 64 -15.84 7.90 -23.09
C ALA A 64 -16.88 7.56 -22.01
N ALA A 65 -16.45 7.08 -20.83
CA ALA A 65 -17.32 6.87 -19.68
C ALA A 65 -17.55 8.17 -18.86
N HIS A 66 -16.75 9.20 -19.08
CA HIS A 66 -16.90 10.51 -18.44
C HIS A 66 -17.94 11.41 -19.12
N GLY A 67 -18.47 11.00 -20.28
CA GLY A 67 -19.41 11.79 -21.06
C GLY A 67 -18.69 12.91 -21.83
N TYR A 68 -19.02 13.08 -23.11
CA TYR A 68 -18.57 14.23 -23.86
C TYR A 68 -19.32 15.46 -23.33
N GLU A 69 -18.61 16.40 -22.72
CA GLU A 69 -19.09 17.80 -22.64
C GLU A 69 -19.09 18.43 -24.04
#